data_AF-U1Q2M2-F1
#
_entry.id   AF-U1Q2M2-F1
#
_cell.length_a   1.000
_cell.length_b   1.000
_cell.length_c   1.000
_cell.angle_alpha   90.00
_cell.angle_beta   90.00
_cell.angle_gamma   90.00
#
_symmetry.space_group_name_H-M   'P 1'
#
loop_
_entity.id
_entity.type
_entity.pdbx_description
1 polymer ?
#
loop_
_entity_poly.entity_id
_entity_poly.type
_entity_poly.pdbx_seq_one_letter_code
_entity_poly.pdbx_strand_id
1 'polypeptide(L)'
;MQDADDRDEGTRLNAGGGESDAGTYWWCTLCPMADGTRRDLTGLLESIGGRDGRLVHLQRTPSRPGRHADWPEWADPDLVTAYRRLGVERPWTHQVAAARSAHAGHHTVLATGTGSGKSLAAWLPALSDVLAVQSPGVDSRISAHGQRPTTVYLSPTKALAADQAAALGRLIGELEAVQR
;
A
#
# COMPACT_ATOMS: atom_id res chain seq x y z
N MET A 1 11.40 5.79 65.35
CA MET A 1 12.75 6.19 64.89
C MET A 1 12.53 7.35 63.94
N GLN A 2 13.09 8.50 64.31
CA GLN A 2 12.75 9.86 63.92
C GLN A 2 12.79 10.23 62.42
N ASP A 3 12.11 11.35 62.17
CA ASP A 3 12.10 12.32 61.07
C ASP A 3 13.46 12.82 60.53
N ALA A 4 13.37 13.47 59.35
CA ALA A 4 14.13 14.63 58.79
C ALA A 4 14.45 14.35 57.32
N ASP A 5 13.76 14.93 56.32
CA ASP A 5 13.84 16.32 55.82
C ASP A 5 15.28 16.84 55.67
N ASP A 6 15.72 16.95 54.42
CA ASP A 6 16.66 18.00 54.00
C ASP A 6 16.41 18.34 52.52
N ARG A 7 15.97 19.58 52.30
CA ARG A 7 16.02 20.29 51.02
C ARG A 7 17.38 21.01 50.95
N ASP A 8 17.99 21.15 49.78
CA ASP A 8 17.83 22.34 48.93
C ASP A 8 18.93 22.44 47.84
N GLU A 9 18.58 23.17 46.77
CA GLU A 9 19.43 23.98 45.85
C GLU A 9 20.67 23.33 45.19
N GLY A 10 20.93 23.43 43.88
CA GLY A 10 20.49 24.34 42.83
C GLY A 10 21.60 24.45 41.77
N THR A 11 21.24 24.93 40.58
CA THR A 11 22.12 25.46 39.50
C THR A 11 22.27 24.63 38.21
N ARG A 12 21.29 24.85 37.33
CA ARG A 12 21.39 25.33 35.92
C ARG A 12 22.41 24.71 34.94
N LEU A 13 21.82 24.13 33.89
CA LEU A 13 22.02 24.38 32.44
C LEU A 13 23.44 24.36 31.86
N ASN A 14 23.65 23.46 30.89
CA ASN A 14 24.07 23.94 29.57
C ASN A 14 23.55 23.05 28.43
N ALA A 15 23.16 23.72 27.36
CA ALA A 15 22.61 23.19 26.12
C ALA A 15 23.69 23.00 25.05
N GLY A 16 23.40 22.15 24.08
CA GLY A 16 24.15 21.96 22.82
C GLY A 16 24.23 20.47 22.49
N GLY A 17 23.74 19.94 21.37
CA GLY A 17 23.29 20.54 20.11
C GLY A 17 23.80 19.66 18.96
N GLY A 18 22.91 19.28 18.02
CA GLY A 18 23.22 18.54 16.80
C GLY A 18 23.28 17.01 16.99
N GLU A 19 22.67 16.16 16.18
CA GLU A 19 22.23 16.30 14.78
C GLU A 19 21.14 15.25 14.54
N SER A 20 19.91 15.69 14.29
CA SER A 20 18.78 14.81 13.96
C SER A 20 18.80 14.60 12.45
N ASP A 21 19.21 13.41 12.04
CA ASP A 21 19.23 12.96 10.65
C ASP A 21 17.80 12.93 10.09
N ALA A 22 17.41 14.05 9.46
CA ALA A 22 16.14 14.24 8.78
C ALA A 22 16.20 13.54 7.41
N GLY A 23 16.27 12.22 7.45
CA GLY A 23 16.11 11.35 6.29
C GLY A 23 14.71 11.49 5.71
N THR A 24 14.66 11.87 4.45
CA THR A 24 13.46 12.15 3.66
C THR A 24 12.67 10.86 3.40
N TYR A 25 11.41 10.79 3.82
CA TYR A 25 10.51 9.70 3.42
C TYR A 25 9.30 10.24 2.67
N TRP A 26 9.33 9.93 1.38
CA TRP A 26 8.44 10.36 0.31
C TRP A 26 7.24 9.40 0.23
N TRP A 27 6.16 9.67 0.96
CA TRP A 27 4.84 9.06 0.68
C TRP A 27 3.81 10.15 0.40
N CYS A 28 3.88 10.67 -0.82
CA CYS A 28 2.77 11.22 -1.61
C CYS A 28 3.41 11.95 -2.78
N THR A 29 3.65 11.26 -3.89
CA THR A 29 3.95 11.96 -5.15
C THR A 29 3.30 11.22 -6.30
N LEU A 30 2.02 11.56 -6.51
CA LEU A 30 1.41 11.53 -7.82
C LEU A 30 0.41 12.69 -7.92
N CYS A 31 0.96 13.90 -7.83
CA CYS A 31 0.45 15.10 -8.49
C CYS A 31 1.60 16.13 -8.47
N PRO A 32 2.27 16.43 -9.59
CA PRO A 32 3.28 17.48 -9.60
C PRO A 32 2.57 18.82 -9.47
N MET A 33 2.47 19.33 -8.25
CA MET A 33 2.16 20.73 -8.01
C MET A 33 3.46 21.51 -8.24
N ALA A 34 3.40 22.48 -9.15
CA ALA A 34 4.51 23.36 -9.48
C ALA A 34 4.96 24.17 -8.25
N ASP A 35 6.28 24.37 -8.15
CA ASP A 35 7.05 24.93 -7.04
C ASP A 35 7.30 23.95 -5.87
N GLY A 36 8.59 23.69 -5.57
CA GLY A 36 9.01 22.70 -4.57
C GLY A 36 8.78 23.13 -3.12
N THR A 37 7.88 24.08 -2.85
CA THR A 37 7.50 24.46 -1.50
C THR A 37 6.39 23.53 -1.04
N ARG A 38 6.76 22.45 -0.33
CA ARG A 38 5.81 21.58 0.36
C ARG A 38 5.05 22.45 1.37
N ARG A 39 3.87 22.94 1.00
CA ARG A 39 3.04 23.74 1.91
C ARG A 39 2.66 22.84 3.08
N ASP A 40 3.12 23.20 4.27
CA ASP A 40 2.69 22.54 5.49
C ASP A 40 1.22 22.91 5.76
N LEU A 41 0.32 22.16 5.14
CA LEU A 41 -1.12 22.32 5.29
C LEU A 41 -1.54 22.15 6.75
N THR A 42 -0.85 21.27 7.48
CA THR A 42 -1.12 21.04 8.90
C THR A 42 -0.73 22.26 9.72
N GLY A 43 0.46 22.81 9.50
CA GLY A 43 0.88 24.09 10.09
C GLY A 43 -0.02 25.27 9.72
N LEU A 44 -0.51 25.33 8.49
CA LEU A 44 -1.47 26.36 8.05
C LEU A 44 -2.79 26.24 8.82
N LEU A 45 -3.36 25.04 8.92
CA LEU A 45 -4.61 24.76 9.63
C LEU A 45 -4.47 25.03 11.14
N GLU A 46 -3.32 24.71 11.73
CA GLU A 46 -2.99 25.07 13.11
C GLU A 46 -2.94 26.58 13.31
N SER A 47 -2.31 27.32 12.38
CA SER A 47 -2.17 28.76 12.47
C SER A 47 -3.50 29.52 12.33
N ILE A 48 -4.40 29.06 11.45
CA ILE A 48 -5.71 29.69 11.22
C ILE A 48 -6.70 29.26 12.30
N GLY A 49 -6.78 27.96 12.56
CA GLY A 49 -7.75 27.39 13.50
C GLY A 49 -7.42 27.67 14.96
N GLY A 50 -6.13 27.84 15.29
CA GLY A 50 -5.68 28.21 16.64
C GLY A 50 -5.95 29.66 17.02
N ARG A 51 -6.00 30.59 16.04
CA ARG A 51 -6.27 32.02 16.30
C ARG A 51 -7.72 32.30 16.70
N ASP A 52 -8.67 31.61 16.08
CA ASP A 52 -10.11 31.85 16.26
C ASP A 52 -10.82 30.74 17.06
N GLY A 53 -10.06 29.81 17.65
CA GLY A 53 -10.60 28.68 18.44
C GLY A 53 -11.39 27.64 17.64
N ARG A 54 -11.29 27.63 16.30
CA ARG A 54 -12.01 26.69 15.41
C ARG A 54 -11.35 25.31 15.33
N LEU A 55 -10.05 25.23 15.62
CA LEU A 55 -9.36 23.95 15.77
C LEU A 55 -9.57 23.42 17.20
N VAL A 56 -10.57 22.54 17.36
CA VAL A 56 -10.95 21.99 18.67
C VAL A 56 -10.07 20.80 19.08
N HIS A 57 -9.50 20.07 18.12
CA HIS A 57 -8.68 18.89 18.38
C HIS A 57 -7.72 18.60 17.22
N LEU A 58 -6.51 18.17 17.56
CA LEU A 58 -5.51 17.69 16.61
C LEU A 58 -4.89 16.39 17.13
N GLN A 59 -5.13 15.29 16.42
CA GLN A 59 -4.48 14.01 16.68
C GLN A 59 -3.43 13.73 15.61
N ARG A 60 -2.18 13.55 16.05
CA ARG A 60 -1.08 13.08 15.18
C ARG A 60 -0.88 11.58 15.42
N THR A 61 -1.03 10.79 14.38
CA THR A 61 -0.73 9.35 14.43
C THR A 61 0.69 9.14 13.91
N PRO A 62 1.57 8.46 14.65
CA PRO A 62 2.93 8.22 14.19
C PRO A 62 2.93 7.35 12.93
N SER A 63 3.89 7.59 12.04
CA SER A 63 4.12 6.72 10.89
C SER A 63 4.51 5.32 11.36
N ARG A 64 4.19 4.32 10.54
CA ARG A 64 4.53 2.93 10.79
C ARG A 64 5.32 2.41 9.60
N PRO A 65 6.49 1.78 9.80
CA PRO A 65 7.21 1.17 8.70
C PRO A 65 6.35 0.05 8.11
N GLY A 66 6.23 0.05 6.79
CA GLY A 66 5.55 -1.02 6.10
C GLY A 66 6.38 -2.31 6.13
N ARG A 67 5.71 -3.47 6.13
CA ARG A 67 6.36 -4.79 6.15
C ARG A 67 6.14 -5.49 4.82
N HIS A 68 7.22 -5.79 4.11
CA HIS A 68 7.18 -6.53 2.86
C HIS A 68 7.30 -8.03 3.07
N ALA A 69 6.79 -8.79 2.11
CA ALA A 69 6.96 -10.22 1.97
C ALA A 69 7.48 -10.54 0.56
N ASP A 70 7.88 -11.79 0.35
CA ASP A 70 8.27 -12.27 -0.96
C ASP A 70 7.04 -12.61 -1.80
N TRP A 71 7.20 -12.57 -3.11
CA TRP A 71 6.16 -13.00 -4.04
C TRP A 71 5.83 -14.49 -3.79
N PRO A 72 4.55 -14.89 -3.80
CA PRO A 72 4.18 -16.30 -3.69
C PRO A 72 4.77 -17.12 -4.84
N GLU A 73 5.23 -18.34 -4.56
CA GLU A 73 5.83 -19.23 -5.57
C GLU A 73 4.87 -19.62 -6.70
N TRP A 74 3.57 -19.65 -6.42
CA TRP A 74 2.52 -19.92 -7.41
C TRP A 74 2.20 -18.72 -8.30
N ALA A 75 2.67 -17.53 -7.96
CA ALA A 75 2.39 -16.33 -8.75
C ALA A 75 3.11 -16.43 -10.10
N ASP A 76 2.39 -16.12 -11.18
CA ASP A 76 2.96 -16.16 -12.51
C ASP A 76 4.18 -15.19 -12.62
N PRO A 77 5.34 -15.66 -13.13
CA PRO A 77 6.57 -14.87 -13.13
C PRO A 77 6.52 -13.64 -14.04
N ASP A 78 5.78 -13.70 -15.14
CA ASP A 78 5.60 -12.56 -16.04
C ASP A 78 4.70 -11.51 -15.38
N LEU A 79 3.65 -11.95 -14.69
CA LEU A 79 2.79 -11.09 -13.90
C LEU A 79 3.55 -10.40 -12.77
N VAL A 80 4.42 -11.12 -12.05
CA VAL A 80 5.30 -10.54 -11.04
C VAL A 80 6.22 -9.48 -11.65
N THR A 81 6.78 -9.75 -12.83
CA THR A 81 7.63 -8.79 -13.56
C THR A 81 6.84 -7.54 -13.97
N ALA A 82 5.60 -7.70 -14.43
CA ALA A 82 4.71 -6.58 -14.74
C ALA A 82 4.41 -5.70 -13.51
N TYR A 83 4.14 -6.32 -12.35
CA TYR A 83 3.98 -5.57 -11.10
C TYR A 83 5.24 -4.80 -10.70
N ARG A 84 6.43 -5.37 -10.89
CA ARG A 84 7.71 -4.67 -10.65
C ARG A 84 7.88 -3.47 -11.57
N ARG A 85 7.50 -3.57 -12.85
CA ARG A 85 7.50 -2.43 -13.79
C ARG A 85 6.55 -1.30 -13.36
N LEU A 86 5.46 -1.65 -12.68
CA LEU A 86 4.55 -0.69 -12.03
C LEU A 86 5.05 -0.17 -10.68
N GLY A 87 6.28 -0.48 -10.27
CA GLY A 87 6.92 0.01 -9.05
C GLY A 87 6.65 -0.84 -7.80
N VAL A 88 6.04 -2.02 -7.94
CA VAL A 88 5.84 -2.95 -6.81
C VAL A 88 6.99 -3.94 -6.77
N GLU A 89 8.11 -3.57 -6.14
CA GLU A 89 9.27 -4.47 -6.05
C GLU A 89 8.96 -5.69 -5.16
N ARG A 90 8.40 -5.45 -3.98
CA ARG A 90 7.95 -6.49 -3.05
C ARG A 90 6.54 -6.17 -2.52
N PRO A 91 5.63 -7.14 -2.48
CA PRO A 91 4.30 -6.93 -1.93
C PRO A 91 4.36 -6.73 -0.40
N TRP A 92 3.33 -6.10 0.15
CA TRP A 92 3.13 -6.03 1.59
C TRP A 92 2.74 -7.39 2.17
N THR A 93 3.10 -7.65 3.42
CA THR A 93 2.78 -8.91 4.12
C THR A 93 1.28 -9.22 4.12
N HIS A 94 0.42 -8.21 4.30
CA HIS A 94 -1.04 -8.40 4.30
C HIS A 94 -1.58 -8.74 2.91
N GLN A 95 -0.94 -8.27 1.83
CA GLN A 95 -1.35 -8.62 0.48
C GLN A 95 -1.03 -10.08 0.19
N VAL A 96 0.18 -10.54 0.54
CA VAL A 96 0.60 -11.93 0.35
C VAL A 96 -0.24 -12.89 1.17
N ALA A 97 -0.53 -12.56 2.43
CA ALA A 97 -1.39 -13.38 3.28
C ALA A 97 -2.80 -13.55 2.70
N ALA A 98 -3.42 -12.45 2.24
CA ALA A 98 -4.74 -12.50 1.62
C ALA A 98 -4.72 -13.22 0.27
N ALA A 99 -3.72 -12.98 -0.58
CA ALA A 99 -3.58 -13.65 -1.86
C ALA A 99 -3.40 -15.17 -1.71
N ARG A 100 -2.57 -15.61 -0.75
CA ARG A 100 -2.40 -17.05 -0.45
C ARG A 100 -3.70 -17.67 0.05
N SER A 101 -4.42 -16.99 0.95
CA SER A 101 -5.71 -17.46 1.44
C SER A 101 -6.74 -17.61 0.30
N ALA A 102 -6.83 -16.63 -0.58
CA ALA A 102 -7.72 -16.65 -1.74
C ALA A 102 -7.31 -17.73 -2.77
N HIS A 103 -6.02 -17.85 -3.09
CA HIS A 103 -5.51 -18.88 -4.00
C HIS A 103 -5.76 -20.30 -3.48
N ALA A 104 -5.73 -20.50 -2.15
CA ALA A 104 -6.08 -21.77 -1.52
C ALA A 104 -7.60 -22.07 -1.52
N GLY A 105 -8.42 -21.22 -2.14
CA GLY A 105 -9.87 -21.41 -2.22
C GLY A 105 -10.66 -20.92 -1.00
N HIS A 106 -10.02 -20.20 -0.06
CA HIS A 106 -10.73 -19.69 1.12
C HIS A 106 -11.43 -18.36 0.85
N HIS A 107 -12.66 -18.23 1.37
CA HIS A 107 -13.33 -16.93 1.47
C HIS A 107 -12.53 -16.00 2.38
N THR A 108 -12.03 -14.91 1.80
CA THR A 108 -11.04 -14.05 2.46
C THR A 108 -11.56 -12.62 2.58
N VAL A 109 -11.50 -12.04 3.78
CA VAL A 109 -11.78 -10.63 4.04
C VAL A 109 -10.48 -9.91 4.39
N LEU A 110 -10.13 -8.88 3.62
CA LEU A 110 -8.94 -8.06 3.85
C LEU A 110 -9.33 -6.68 4.43
N ALA A 111 -9.31 -6.56 5.76
CA ALA A 111 -9.61 -5.30 6.46
C ALA A 111 -8.35 -4.42 6.58
N THR A 112 -8.12 -3.56 5.59
CA THR A 112 -7.01 -2.59 5.60
C THR A 112 -7.46 -1.20 5.15
N GLY A 113 -6.74 -0.17 5.60
CA GLY A 113 -7.04 1.23 5.26
C GLY A 113 -7.01 1.51 3.75
N THR A 114 -7.60 2.63 3.34
CA THR A 114 -7.49 3.11 1.95
C THR A 114 -6.02 3.39 1.60
N GLY A 115 -5.62 3.09 0.36
CA GLY A 115 -4.22 3.25 -0.07
C GLY A 115 -3.27 2.10 0.31
N SER A 116 -3.70 1.09 1.07
CA SER A 116 -2.87 -0.07 1.46
C SER A 116 -2.54 -1.06 0.34
N GLY A 117 -2.97 -0.79 -0.91
CA GLY A 117 -2.72 -1.66 -2.06
C GLY A 117 -3.58 -2.93 -2.11
N LYS A 118 -4.79 -2.95 -1.53
CA LYS A 118 -5.68 -4.13 -1.48
C LYS A 118 -5.88 -4.84 -2.81
N SER A 119 -5.97 -4.09 -3.91
CA SER A 119 -6.27 -4.61 -5.24
C SER A 119 -5.29 -5.70 -5.68
N LEU A 120 -4.00 -5.58 -5.34
CA LEU A 120 -2.99 -6.60 -5.67
C LEU A 120 -3.38 -7.96 -5.09
N ALA A 121 -3.85 -7.99 -3.84
CA ALA A 121 -4.20 -9.24 -3.16
C ALA A 121 -5.39 -9.96 -3.83
N ALA A 122 -6.29 -9.21 -4.47
CA ALA A 122 -7.43 -9.75 -5.20
C ALA A 122 -7.04 -10.20 -6.63
N TRP A 123 -6.24 -9.38 -7.34
CA TRP A 123 -5.91 -9.64 -8.74
C TRP A 123 -4.81 -10.68 -8.94
N LEU A 124 -3.84 -10.76 -8.03
CA LEU A 124 -2.72 -11.70 -8.15
C LEU A 124 -3.16 -13.17 -8.32
N PRO A 125 -4.02 -13.75 -7.45
CA PRO A 125 -4.48 -15.14 -7.64
C PRO A 125 -5.29 -15.29 -8.93
N ALA A 126 -6.27 -14.41 -9.16
CA ALA A 126 -7.14 -14.46 -10.33
C ALA A 126 -6.38 -14.45 -11.66
N LEU A 127 -5.40 -13.55 -11.81
CA LEU A 127 -4.62 -13.43 -13.03
C LEU A 127 -3.62 -14.57 -13.18
N SER A 128 -2.99 -15.03 -12.09
CA SER A 128 -2.08 -16.18 -12.14
C SER A 128 -2.82 -17.45 -12.60
N ASP A 129 -4.04 -17.68 -12.12
CA ASP A 129 -4.86 -18.82 -12.54
C ASP A 129 -5.23 -18.73 -14.04
N VAL A 130 -5.59 -17.53 -14.52
CA VAL A 130 -5.88 -17.28 -15.95
C VAL A 130 -4.65 -17.55 -16.82
N LEU A 131 -3.46 -17.13 -16.38
CA LEU A 131 -2.21 -17.32 -17.13
C LEU A 131 -1.76 -18.78 -17.14
N ALA A 132 -1.95 -19.50 -16.02
CA ALA A 132 -1.61 -20.91 -15.92
C ALA A 132 -2.33 -21.78 -16.98
N VAL A 133 -3.62 -21.49 -17.25
CA VAL A 133 -4.37 -22.22 -18.28
C VAL A 133 -4.07 -21.77 -19.73
N GLN A 134 -3.38 -20.64 -19.90
CA GLN A 134 -2.97 -20.14 -21.22
C GLN A 134 -1.54 -20.57 -21.60
N SER A 135 -0.84 -21.31 -20.73
CA SER A 135 0.53 -21.72 -20.96
C SER A 135 0.69 -22.62 -22.20
N PRO A 136 1.78 -22.47 -22.98
CA PRO A 136 2.04 -23.28 -24.16
C PRO A 136 2.02 -24.78 -23.84
N GLY A 137 1.28 -25.58 -24.62
CA GLY A 137 1.13 -27.02 -24.41
C GLY A 137 -0.16 -27.44 -23.70
N VAL A 138 -0.96 -26.50 -23.21
CA VAL A 138 -2.34 -26.74 -22.77
C VAL A 138 -3.27 -26.68 -23.99
N ASP A 139 -4.16 -27.68 -24.17
CA ASP A 139 -5.04 -27.77 -25.34
C ASP A 139 -5.99 -26.56 -25.38
N SER A 140 -5.68 -25.58 -26.23
CA SER A 140 -6.33 -24.26 -26.27
C SER A 140 -7.79 -24.29 -26.76
N ARG A 141 -8.29 -25.45 -27.19
CA ARG A 141 -9.67 -25.65 -27.62
C ARG A 141 -10.63 -25.34 -26.47
N ILE A 142 -11.72 -24.64 -26.79
CA ILE A 142 -12.80 -24.31 -25.85
C ILE A 142 -13.37 -25.58 -25.19
N SER A 143 -13.46 -26.67 -25.96
CA SER A 143 -13.95 -27.98 -25.50
C SER A 143 -12.96 -28.76 -24.63
N ALA A 144 -11.68 -28.39 -24.59
CA ALA A 144 -10.69 -29.03 -23.72
C ALA A 144 -10.66 -28.42 -22.31
N HIS A 145 -11.25 -27.24 -22.13
CA HIS A 145 -11.34 -26.56 -20.85
C HIS A 145 -12.74 -26.76 -20.26
N GLY A 146 -12.90 -27.71 -19.35
CA GLY A 146 -14.17 -27.90 -18.62
C GLY A 146 -14.59 -26.65 -17.84
N GLN A 147 -13.63 -25.83 -17.41
CA GLN A 147 -13.88 -24.54 -16.76
C GLN A 147 -12.69 -23.60 -16.94
N ARG A 148 -12.86 -22.47 -17.64
CA ARG A 148 -11.84 -21.41 -17.70
C ARG A 148 -11.88 -20.55 -16.43
N PRO A 149 -10.74 -20.23 -15.79
CA PRO A 149 -10.70 -19.31 -14.67
C PRO A 149 -11.36 -17.99 -15.06
N THR A 150 -12.36 -17.60 -14.28
CA THR A 150 -13.15 -16.39 -14.52
C THR A 150 -13.33 -15.67 -13.20
N THR A 151 -13.09 -14.37 -13.19
CA THR A 151 -13.22 -13.53 -11.99
C THR A 151 -14.28 -12.46 -12.23
N VAL A 152 -15.21 -12.32 -11.28
CA VAL A 152 -16.19 -11.24 -11.25
C VAL A 152 -15.81 -10.25 -10.15
N TYR A 153 -15.58 -8.99 -10.52
CA TYR A 153 -15.31 -7.91 -9.58
C TYR A 153 -16.57 -7.09 -9.32
N LEU A 154 -17.02 -7.07 -8.06
CA LEU A 154 -18.17 -6.28 -7.63
C LEU A 154 -17.69 -5.03 -6.89
N SER A 155 -18.14 -3.87 -7.36
CA SER A 155 -17.79 -2.57 -6.79
C SER A 155 -19.03 -1.88 -6.22
N PRO A 156 -18.94 -1.20 -5.06
CA PRO A 156 -20.05 -0.41 -4.51
C PRO A 156 -20.43 0.80 -5.39
N THR A 157 -19.54 1.27 -6.26
CA THR A 157 -19.80 2.41 -7.15
C THR A 157 -19.21 2.20 -8.55
N LYS A 158 -19.82 2.85 -9.55
CA LYS A 158 -19.32 2.86 -10.93
C LYS A 158 -17.93 3.50 -11.05
N ALA A 159 -17.69 4.58 -10.30
CA ALA A 159 -16.41 5.26 -10.29
C ALA A 159 -15.29 4.32 -9.83
N LEU A 160 -15.48 3.61 -8.72
CA LEU A 160 -14.48 2.66 -8.23
C LEU A 160 -14.32 1.46 -9.18
N ALA A 161 -15.38 1.03 -9.87
CA ALA A 161 -15.27 0.00 -10.90
C ALA A 161 -14.39 0.47 -12.07
N ALA A 162 -14.59 1.70 -12.54
CA ALA A 162 -13.78 2.29 -13.59
C ALA A 162 -12.31 2.45 -13.18
N ASP A 163 -12.05 2.86 -11.93
CA ASP A 163 -10.69 2.97 -11.39
C ASP A 163 -9.98 1.62 -11.36
N GLN A 164 -10.67 0.55 -10.94
CA GLN A 164 -10.10 -0.80 -10.97
C GLN A 164 -9.88 -1.31 -12.39
N ALA A 165 -10.81 -1.06 -13.32
CA ALA A 165 -10.65 -1.45 -14.72
C ALA A 165 -9.44 -0.74 -15.36
N ALA A 166 -9.28 0.57 -15.12
CA ALA A 166 -8.13 1.32 -15.61
C ALA A 166 -6.81 0.83 -14.99
N ALA A 167 -6.79 0.52 -13.70
CA ALA A 167 -5.61 -0.05 -13.03
C ALA A 167 -5.25 -1.43 -13.57
N LEU A 168 -6.24 -2.29 -13.77
CA LEU A 168 -6.06 -3.62 -14.36
C LEU A 168 -5.56 -3.52 -15.81
N GLY A 169 -6.11 -2.60 -16.61
CA GLY A 169 -5.65 -2.37 -17.99
C GLY A 169 -4.18 -1.95 -18.06
N ARG A 170 -3.69 -1.13 -17.13
CA ARG A 170 -2.26 -0.79 -17.04
C ARG A 170 -1.40 -2.01 -16.72
N LEU A 171 -1.83 -2.85 -15.77
CA LEU A 171 -1.13 -4.10 -15.43
C LEU A 171 -1.06 -5.06 -16.61
N ILE A 172 -2.17 -5.22 -17.34
CA ILE A 172 -2.21 -6.05 -18.55
C ILE A 172 -1.27 -5.50 -19.62
N GLY A 173 -1.23 -4.18 -19.82
CA GLY A 173 -0.31 -3.56 -20.79
C GLY A 173 1.17 -3.84 -20.46
N GLU A 174 1.55 -3.80 -19.18
CA GLU A 174 2.91 -4.19 -18.74
C GLU A 174 3.16 -5.69 -18.93
N LEU A 175 2.18 -6.53 -18.65
CA LEU A 175 2.27 -7.99 -18.85
C LEU A 175 2.48 -8.35 -20.33
N GLU A 176 1.69 -7.77 -21.23
CA GLU A 176 1.86 -7.94 -22.67
C GLU A 176 3.24 -7.45 -23.14
N ALA A 177 3.78 -6.39 -22.52
CA ALA A 177 5.12 -5.91 -22.79
C ALA A 177 6.24 -6.77 -22.17
N VAL A 178 5.94 -7.67 -21.23
CA VAL A 178 6.87 -8.68 -20.71
C VAL A 178 6.88 -9.91 -21.61
N GLN A 179 5.73 -10.28 -22.18
CA GLN A 179 5.53 -11.48 -23.00
C GLN A 179 5.96 -11.32 -24.47
N ARG A 180 6.20 -10.09 -24.93
CA ARG A 180 6.77 -9.80 -26.27
C ARG A 180 8.27 -9.93 -26.28
#